data_AF-L9X581-F1
#
_entry.id   AF-L9X581-F1
#
_cell.length_a   1.000
_cell.length_b   1.000
_cell.length_c   1.000
_cell.angle_alpha   90.00
_cell.angle_beta   90.00
_cell.angle_gamma   90.00
#
_symmetry.space_group_name_H-M   'P 1'
#
loop_
_entity.id
_entity.type
_entity.pdbx_description
1 polymer ?
#
loop_
_entity_poly.entity_id
_entity_poly.type
_entity_poly.pdbx_seq_one_letter_code
_entity_poly.pdbx_strand_id
1 'polypeptide(L)'
;MLADQIASVDPDTIARGLRKAHWPGRFEVVSRSPIAVLDGAHNPGACETLADLLDRYAYDELHLVFGAMTEKDHEGMAEALPDPDSVFLCQPNVPRAESLPVLADAFEGRAGRIDQSGSVLEATERALSRADEDDLVLVAGSLYAVAEARDRWSRLQVPKRTKTEPEAQSVLEGMGLEESVVEATAERAVGRTVKTYLRDPQAERISRTFEAIGGSCTLSPTETSTRRITTVLSGTNAQFQELIDELDGEELGLAHVSSQLRGIVEDDGREDDGRLPWNRETAVMGVLNVTPDSFHDGGEYDALEDAVARAEAMLEAGADIVDVGGESTRPGADPVPVAEEIDRVVPVIEALADLEVPISVDTRKAAVADAALEAGAEIVNDVSGLEDPEMRFVAADHDATLVITHSLDTPVDPDRTVAYDDVVEEVVYDLQETVLLAERAGLERDRIVVDPGFGFGKNAEECFELLSRLDEFRALDCPVMVGHSHKSMFERVGCEPGERLPPTIAVTAMAAERGADVVRVHDVAENDAAIRTVRATDDR
;
A
#
# COMPACT_ATOMS: atom_id res chain seq x y z
N MET A 1 -1.40 32.35 -16.35
CA MET A 1 -0.64 31.32 -15.58
C MET A 1 0.30 30.58 -16.52
N LEU A 2 1.35 29.90 -16.03
CA LEU A 2 2.24 29.05 -16.85
C LEU A 2 1.45 28.00 -17.65
N ALA A 3 0.32 27.50 -17.11
CA ALA A 3 -0.59 26.59 -17.80
C ALA A 3 -1.14 27.16 -19.12
N ASP A 4 -1.58 28.43 -19.14
CA ASP A 4 -2.12 29.11 -20.33
C ASP A 4 -1.12 29.25 -21.48
N GLN A 5 0.19 29.04 -21.20
CA GLN A 5 1.25 29.08 -22.20
C GLN A 5 1.46 27.74 -22.90
N ILE A 6 0.95 26.63 -22.35
CA ILE A 6 1.17 25.27 -22.83
C ILE A 6 -0.13 24.66 -23.39
N ALA A 7 -1.26 24.88 -22.72
CA ALA A 7 -2.59 24.46 -23.17
C ALA A 7 -3.68 25.29 -22.46
N SER A 8 -4.87 25.40 -23.07
CA SER A 8 -6.06 25.89 -22.35
C SER A 8 -6.54 24.80 -21.40
N VAL A 9 -6.01 24.78 -20.18
CA VAL A 9 -6.46 23.86 -19.11
C VAL A 9 -7.54 24.57 -18.31
N ASP A 10 -8.71 23.95 -18.19
CA ASP A 10 -9.82 24.51 -17.41
C ASP A 10 -9.45 24.64 -15.91
N PRO A 11 -9.88 25.72 -15.22
CA PRO A 11 -9.57 25.94 -13.80
C PRO A 11 -9.93 24.76 -12.89
N ASP A 12 -11.00 24.01 -13.16
CA ASP A 12 -11.40 22.86 -12.34
C ASP A 12 -10.39 21.72 -12.47
N THR A 13 -9.81 21.55 -13.66
CA THR A 13 -8.72 20.58 -13.87
C THR A 13 -7.44 21.00 -13.15
N ILE A 14 -7.12 22.30 -13.12
CA ILE A 14 -5.97 22.82 -12.36
C ILE A 14 -6.19 22.64 -10.86
N ALA A 15 -7.38 22.99 -10.36
CA ALA A 15 -7.73 22.82 -8.95
C ALA A 15 -7.66 21.35 -8.52
N ARG A 16 -8.20 20.44 -9.33
CA ARG A 16 -8.09 18.98 -9.11
C ARG A 16 -6.64 18.51 -9.13
N GLY A 17 -5.82 18.96 -10.09
CA GLY A 17 -4.41 18.63 -10.14
C GLY A 17 -3.63 19.10 -8.90
N LEU A 18 -3.91 20.30 -8.41
CA LEU A 18 -3.29 20.83 -7.18
C LEU A 18 -3.75 20.09 -5.92
N ARG A 19 -5.02 19.67 -5.83
CA ARG A 19 -5.52 18.86 -4.70
C ARG A 19 -4.91 17.46 -4.67
N LYS A 20 -4.66 16.87 -5.85
CA LYS A 20 -4.02 15.56 -5.99
C LYS A 20 -2.49 15.62 -5.87
N ALA A 21 -1.89 16.80 -5.93
CA ALA A 21 -0.44 16.95 -5.89
C ALA A 21 0.09 16.53 -4.52
N HIS A 22 0.78 15.40 -4.49
CA HIS A 22 1.49 14.90 -3.32
C HIS A 22 3.00 14.99 -3.56
N TRP A 23 3.74 15.48 -2.56
CA TRP A 23 5.20 15.52 -2.61
C TRP A 23 5.76 14.78 -1.39
N PRO A 24 6.24 13.54 -1.57
CA PRO A 24 6.96 12.80 -0.53
C PRO A 24 8.15 13.59 0.02
N GLY A 25 8.33 13.58 1.34
CA GLY A 25 9.42 14.26 2.04
C GLY A 25 9.24 15.77 2.24
N ARG A 26 8.06 16.34 1.98
CA ARG A 26 7.72 17.73 2.30
C ARG A 26 6.58 17.79 3.31
N PHE A 27 6.92 18.08 4.57
CA PHE A 27 6.06 17.96 5.74
C PHE A 27 5.18 16.69 5.68
N GLU A 28 5.85 15.57 5.39
CA GLU A 28 5.20 14.27 5.23
C GLU A 28 5.12 13.62 6.61
N VAL A 29 3.94 13.64 7.23
CA VAL A 29 3.67 12.82 8.43
C VAL A 29 3.72 11.34 7.99
N VAL A 30 4.44 10.50 8.71
CA VAL A 30 4.63 9.07 8.37
C VAL A 30 4.29 8.14 9.54
N SER A 31 4.08 8.69 10.73
CA SER A 31 3.56 7.99 11.92
C SER A 31 2.78 8.99 12.77
N ARG A 32 1.81 8.49 13.56
CA ARG A 32 1.02 9.28 14.50
C ARG A 32 1.33 9.00 15.97
N SER A 33 1.99 7.89 16.29
CA SER A 33 2.38 7.52 17.65
C SER A 33 3.74 6.80 17.66
N PRO A 34 4.86 7.49 17.93
CA PRO A 34 4.99 8.95 18.01
C PRO A 34 4.64 9.62 16.68
N ILE A 35 4.39 10.93 16.72
CA ILE A 35 4.26 11.71 15.47
C ILE A 35 5.62 11.73 14.79
N ALA A 36 5.75 11.11 13.62
CA ALA A 36 6.97 11.17 12.83
C ALA A 36 6.75 12.01 11.57
N VAL A 37 7.62 12.99 11.33
CA VAL A 37 7.52 13.93 10.20
C VAL A 37 8.81 13.93 9.39
N LEU A 38 8.68 13.88 8.07
CA LEU A 38 9.79 14.04 7.12
C LEU A 38 9.69 15.38 6.39
N ASP A 39 10.69 16.25 6.51
CA ASP A 39 10.72 17.51 5.76
C ASP A 39 12.11 17.86 5.21
N GLY A 40 12.18 18.10 3.90
CA GLY A 40 13.38 18.55 3.20
C GLY A 40 13.80 20.01 3.45
N ALA A 41 13.63 20.52 4.68
CA ALA A 41 14.08 21.85 5.11
C ALA A 41 15.61 21.91 5.11
N HIS A 42 16.17 22.34 3.99
CA HIS A 42 17.61 22.27 3.70
C HIS A 42 18.31 23.64 3.68
N ASN A 43 17.67 24.67 4.23
CA ASN A 43 18.21 26.02 4.39
C ASN A 43 17.46 26.77 5.52
N PRO A 44 18.03 27.86 6.09
CA PRO A 44 17.43 28.54 7.24
C PRO A 44 15.98 28.98 7.05
N GLY A 45 15.63 29.60 5.92
CA GLY A 45 14.25 30.04 5.68
C GLY A 45 13.24 28.88 5.53
N ALA A 46 13.68 27.73 5.03
CA ALA A 46 12.85 26.53 5.01
C ALA A 46 12.67 25.94 6.42
N CYS A 47 13.71 26.01 7.27
CA CYS A 47 13.65 25.63 8.67
C CYS A 47 12.72 26.55 9.49
N GLU A 48 12.73 27.87 9.24
CA GLU A 48 11.78 28.82 9.86
C GLU A 48 10.33 28.44 9.51
N THR A 49 10.07 28.15 8.22
CA THR A 49 8.73 27.73 7.77
C THR A 49 8.32 26.41 8.43
N LEU A 50 9.27 25.49 8.61
CA LEU A 50 9.03 24.20 9.27
C LEU A 50 8.72 24.40 10.76
N ALA A 51 9.45 25.27 11.45
CA ALA A 51 9.18 25.63 12.84
C ALA A 51 7.75 26.19 13.02
N ASP A 52 7.34 27.13 12.15
CA ASP A 52 5.97 27.68 12.14
C ASP A 52 4.87 26.61 11.92
N LEU A 53 5.21 25.50 11.25
CA LEU A 53 4.29 24.37 11.07
C LEU A 53 4.26 23.47 12.30
N LEU A 54 5.42 23.19 12.89
CA LEU A 54 5.53 22.38 14.12
C LEU A 54 4.76 23.02 15.28
N ASP A 55 4.74 24.35 15.39
CA ASP A 55 3.96 25.09 16.40
C ASP A 55 2.45 24.81 16.37
N ARG A 56 1.95 24.18 15.30
CA ARG A 56 0.53 23.81 15.15
C ARG A 56 0.22 22.42 15.71
N TYR A 57 1.25 21.65 16.06
CA TYR A 57 1.14 20.32 16.62
C TYR A 57 1.37 20.38 18.13
N ALA A 58 0.63 19.56 18.87
CA ALA A 58 0.90 19.32 20.27
C ALA A 58 1.81 18.08 20.37
N TYR A 59 2.92 18.21 21.10
CA TYR A 59 3.85 17.14 21.41
C TYR A 59 4.61 17.48 22.71
N ASP A 60 5.13 16.46 23.39
CA ASP A 60 5.84 16.61 24.67
C ASP A 60 7.34 16.88 24.47
N GLU A 61 8.08 15.94 23.85
CA GLU A 61 9.48 16.13 23.45
C GLU A 61 9.67 16.19 21.93
N LEU A 62 10.67 16.96 21.47
CA LEU A 62 11.12 17.00 20.09
C LEU A 62 12.42 16.22 19.90
N HIS A 63 12.36 15.15 19.10
CA HIS A 63 13.51 14.37 18.65
C HIS A 63 13.84 14.66 17.19
N LEU A 64 14.95 15.37 16.94
CA LEU A 64 15.36 15.77 15.60
C LEU A 64 16.40 14.81 15.03
N VAL A 65 16.11 14.16 13.90
CA VAL A 65 17.10 13.48 13.05
C VAL A 65 17.56 14.46 11.98
N PHE A 66 18.86 14.76 11.93
CA PHE A 66 19.39 15.80 11.04
C PHE A 66 20.62 15.36 10.25
N GLY A 67 20.53 15.48 8.93
CA GLY A 67 21.64 15.25 8.01
C GLY A 67 21.65 16.26 6.89
N ALA A 68 22.76 16.98 6.71
CA ALA A 68 22.88 18.08 5.74
C ALA A 68 24.07 17.90 4.79
N MET A 69 24.10 18.71 3.73
CA MET A 69 25.20 18.75 2.77
C MET A 69 26.26 19.79 3.19
N THR A 70 27.51 19.61 2.74
CA THR A 70 28.64 20.45 3.16
C THR A 70 28.51 21.94 2.81
N GLU A 71 27.76 22.30 1.76
CA GLU A 71 27.62 23.69 1.35
C GLU A 71 26.52 24.48 2.08
N LYS A 72 25.81 23.86 3.03
CA LYS A 72 24.66 24.48 3.71
C LYS A 72 25.09 25.38 4.86
N ASP A 73 24.20 26.30 5.23
CA ASP A 73 24.33 27.12 6.43
C ASP A 73 23.81 26.34 7.64
N HIS A 74 24.66 25.46 8.19
CA HIS A 74 24.26 24.52 9.25
C HIS A 74 23.89 25.24 10.54
N GLU A 75 24.68 26.23 10.94
CA GLU A 75 24.40 27.07 12.10
C GLU A 75 23.05 27.77 11.89
N GLY A 76 22.86 28.50 10.79
CA GLY A 76 21.60 29.20 10.49
C GLY A 76 20.37 28.28 10.46
N MET A 77 20.52 27.05 9.98
CA MET A 77 19.46 26.04 10.02
C MET A 77 19.13 25.57 11.44
N ALA A 78 20.15 25.28 12.25
CA ALA A 78 19.97 24.96 13.66
C ALA A 78 19.40 26.16 14.45
N GLU A 79 19.69 27.40 14.02
CA GLU A 79 19.10 28.60 14.63
C GLU A 79 17.62 28.79 14.33
N ALA A 80 17.21 28.39 13.13
CA ALA A 80 15.85 28.54 12.63
C ALA A 80 14.89 27.44 13.12
N LEU A 81 15.41 26.28 13.49
CA LEU A 81 14.62 25.19 14.06
C LEU A 81 14.34 25.45 15.56
N PRO A 82 13.23 24.91 16.09
CA PRO A 82 13.04 24.85 17.55
C PRO A 82 14.16 24.02 18.20
N ASP A 83 14.54 24.40 19.42
CA ASP A 83 15.57 23.69 20.20
C ASP A 83 15.05 22.28 20.55
N PRO A 84 15.64 21.19 20.03
CA PRO A 84 15.15 19.84 20.28
C PRO A 84 15.62 19.28 21.63
N ASP A 85 14.81 18.44 22.26
CA ASP A 85 15.19 17.69 23.46
C ASP A 85 16.34 16.73 23.17
N SER A 86 16.36 16.14 21.98
CA SER A 86 17.51 15.38 21.48
C SER A 86 17.68 15.52 19.96
N VAL A 87 18.93 15.60 19.52
CA VAL A 87 19.30 15.55 18.11
C VAL A 87 20.10 14.28 17.78
N PHE A 88 19.75 13.63 16.69
CA PHE A 88 20.39 12.46 16.12
C PHE A 88 21.00 12.83 14.78
N LEU A 89 22.29 13.12 14.78
CA LEU A 89 23.01 13.55 13.59
C LEU A 89 23.35 12.35 12.71
N CYS A 90 23.16 12.49 11.40
CA CYS A 90 23.39 11.43 10.45
C CYS A 90 24.11 11.89 9.18
N GLN A 91 24.73 10.93 8.49
CA GLN A 91 25.37 11.15 7.19
C GLN A 91 24.61 10.37 6.12
N PRO A 92 23.90 11.05 5.20
CA PRO A 92 23.36 10.40 4.01
C PRO A 92 24.49 9.77 3.19
N ASN A 93 24.23 8.65 2.53
CA ASN A 93 25.24 7.93 1.75
C ASN A 93 25.52 8.61 0.41
N VAL A 94 26.06 9.83 0.48
CA VAL A 94 26.43 10.66 -0.67
C VAL A 94 27.75 11.38 -0.40
N PRO A 95 28.61 11.59 -1.41
CA PRO A 95 29.92 12.22 -1.22
C PRO A 95 29.90 13.66 -0.67
N ARG A 96 28.74 14.31 -0.72
CA ARG A 96 28.53 15.70 -0.29
C ARG A 96 27.91 15.82 1.10
N ALA A 97 27.66 14.71 1.79
CA ALA A 97 27.19 14.73 3.16
C ALA A 97 28.21 15.42 4.07
N GLU A 98 27.72 16.27 4.99
CA GLU A 98 28.57 16.90 5.98
C GLU A 98 29.03 15.88 7.04
N SER A 99 30.17 16.17 7.64
CA SER A 99 30.75 15.42 8.75
C SER A 99 29.96 15.62 10.05
N LEU A 100 29.78 14.54 10.80
CA LEU A 100 29.08 14.57 12.10
C LEU A 100 29.68 15.58 13.10
N PRO A 101 31.01 15.79 13.18
CA PRO A 101 31.57 16.82 14.05
C PRO A 101 31.13 18.24 13.68
N VAL A 102 31.09 18.59 12.39
CA VAL A 102 30.65 19.92 11.94
C VAL A 102 29.16 20.14 12.26
N LEU A 103 28.33 19.10 12.03
CA LEU A 103 26.93 19.17 12.41
C LEU A 103 26.76 19.28 13.93
N ALA A 104 27.56 18.56 14.72
CA ALA A 104 27.50 18.63 16.18
C ALA A 104 27.84 20.02 16.71
N ASP A 105 28.85 20.67 16.12
CA ASP A 105 29.22 22.06 16.45
C ASP A 105 28.05 23.02 16.18
N ALA A 106 27.30 22.83 15.08
CA ALA A 106 26.15 23.68 14.75
C ALA A 106 24.97 23.56 15.75
N PHE A 107 24.82 22.41 16.41
CA PHE A 107 23.79 22.16 17.43
C PHE A 107 24.29 22.33 18.88
N GLU A 108 25.55 22.74 19.08
CA GLU A 108 26.12 22.92 20.41
C GLU A 108 25.33 23.96 21.21
N GLY A 109 24.83 23.56 22.39
CA GLY A 109 24.04 24.42 23.27
C GLY A 109 22.59 24.67 22.81
N ARG A 110 22.13 24.02 21.74
CA ARG A 110 20.76 24.11 21.20
C ARG A 110 19.94 22.83 21.38
N ALA A 111 20.56 21.74 21.80
CA ALA A 111 19.87 20.47 22.06
C ALA A 111 20.16 19.96 23.47
N GLY A 112 19.16 19.31 24.10
CA GLY A 112 19.34 18.66 25.40
C GLY A 112 20.33 17.48 25.34
N ARG A 113 20.38 16.81 24.19
CA ARG A 113 21.30 15.70 23.90
C ARG A 113 21.69 15.69 22.42
N ILE A 114 22.94 15.30 22.13
CA ILE A 114 23.44 15.11 20.78
C ILE A 114 24.00 13.70 20.65
N ASP A 115 23.37 12.89 19.80
CA ASP A 115 23.85 11.57 19.39
C ASP A 115 24.31 11.62 17.92
N GLN A 116 25.35 10.88 17.58
CA GLN A 116 25.94 10.83 16.23
C GLN A 116 25.87 9.42 15.67
N SER A 117 25.39 9.29 14.42
CA SER A 117 25.30 8.03 13.69
C SER A 117 25.83 8.19 12.27
N GLY A 118 26.57 7.21 11.77
CA GLY A 118 27.02 7.20 10.37
C GLY A 118 25.92 6.90 9.35
N SER A 119 24.74 6.48 9.81
CA SER A 119 23.60 6.09 8.96
C SER A 119 22.35 6.87 9.33
N VAL A 120 21.62 7.31 8.30
CA VAL A 120 20.33 7.99 8.44
C VAL A 120 19.28 7.06 9.07
N LEU A 121 19.19 5.82 8.60
CA LEU A 121 18.23 4.85 9.12
C LEU A 121 18.52 4.53 10.59
N GLU A 122 19.78 4.33 10.95
CA GLU A 122 20.17 4.12 12.34
C GLU A 122 19.83 5.31 13.24
N ALA A 123 20.05 6.54 12.77
CA ALA A 123 19.65 7.73 13.51
C ALA A 123 18.12 7.83 13.68
N THR A 124 17.38 7.45 12.64
CA THR A 124 15.92 7.41 12.64
C THR A 124 15.39 6.38 13.64
N GLU A 125 15.92 5.16 13.64
CA GLU A 125 15.53 4.12 14.60
C GLU A 125 15.84 4.51 16.04
N ARG A 126 16.99 5.16 16.30
CA ARG A 126 17.34 5.64 17.64
C ARG A 126 16.44 6.77 18.11
N ALA A 127 16.01 7.65 17.20
CA ALA A 127 15.04 8.70 17.52
C ALA A 127 13.67 8.11 17.85
N LEU A 128 13.18 7.18 17.02
CA LEU A 128 11.91 6.48 17.25
C LEU A 128 11.92 5.65 18.53
N SER A 129 13.02 4.94 18.81
CA SER A 129 13.17 4.13 20.03
C SER A 129 13.26 4.96 21.31
N ARG A 130 13.57 6.26 21.18
CA ARG A 130 13.65 7.19 22.30
C ARG A 130 12.31 7.86 22.60
N ALA A 131 11.51 8.09 21.57
CA ALA A 131 10.25 8.80 21.63
C ALA A 131 9.17 7.98 22.33
N ASP A 132 8.43 8.63 23.23
CA ASP A 132 7.17 8.14 23.78
C ASP A 132 6.01 8.45 22.80
N GLU A 133 4.79 7.96 23.10
CA GLU A 133 3.62 8.07 22.20
C GLU A 133 3.21 9.51 21.84
N ASP A 134 3.40 10.44 22.78
CA ASP A 134 3.03 11.86 22.66
C ASP A 134 4.19 12.74 22.14
N ASP A 135 5.34 12.15 21.80
CA ASP A 135 6.51 12.87 21.29
C ASP A 135 6.48 13.08 19.77
N LEU A 136 7.32 14.01 19.29
CA LEU A 136 7.52 14.27 17.87
C LEU A 136 8.93 13.90 17.42
N VAL A 137 9.01 13.02 16.41
CA VAL A 137 10.24 12.70 15.69
C VAL A 137 10.27 13.44 14.36
N LEU A 138 11.20 14.37 14.20
CA LEU A 138 11.38 15.14 12.97
C LEU A 138 12.63 14.67 12.23
N VAL A 139 12.50 14.23 10.98
CA VAL A 139 13.64 14.06 10.07
C VAL A 139 13.74 15.29 9.16
N ALA A 140 14.85 16.04 9.28
CA ALA A 140 15.04 17.26 8.51
C ALA A 140 16.48 17.44 7.97
N GLY A 141 16.66 18.51 7.20
CA GLY A 141 17.92 18.84 6.54
C GLY A 141 17.86 18.51 5.06
N SER A 142 18.75 17.64 4.60
CA SER A 142 18.87 17.29 3.18
C SER A 142 17.75 16.36 2.71
N LEU A 143 17.32 16.54 1.46
CA LEU A 143 16.40 15.61 0.80
C LEU A 143 16.99 14.18 0.69
N TYR A 144 18.31 14.02 0.74
CA TYR A 144 18.95 12.70 0.80
C TYR A 144 18.71 12.01 2.15
N ALA A 145 18.86 12.75 3.26
CA ALA A 145 18.51 12.24 4.59
C ALA A 145 17.02 11.87 4.65
N VAL A 146 16.14 12.75 4.17
CA VAL A 146 14.70 12.48 4.13
C VAL A 146 14.38 11.24 3.29
N ALA A 147 14.98 11.11 2.09
CA ALA A 147 14.75 9.96 1.23
C ALA A 147 15.25 8.65 1.84
N GLU A 148 16.43 8.65 2.48
CA GLU A 148 16.96 7.46 3.16
C GLU A 148 16.13 7.09 4.39
N ALA A 149 15.72 8.05 5.21
CA ALA A 149 14.84 7.80 6.36
C ALA A 149 13.49 7.24 5.91
N ARG A 150 12.92 7.75 4.81
CA ARG A 150 11.63 7.30 4.27
C ARG A 150 11.59 5.81 3.94
N ASP A 151 12.74 5.19 3.64
CA ASP A 151 12.85 3.75 3.42
C ASP A 151 12.30 2.93 4.60
N ARG A 152 12.33 3.48 5.82
CA ARG A 152 11.73 2.88 7.02
C ARG A 152 10.24 2.55 6.83
N TRP A 153 9.49 3.40 6.15
CA TRP A 153 8.05 3.24 5.95
C TRP A 153 7.68 2.71 4.57
N SER A 154 8.47 3.04 3.54
CA SER A 154 8.12 2.73 2.14
C SER A 154 8.83 1.52 1.53
N ARG A 155 9.78 0.90 2.26
CA ARG A 155 10.49 -0.27 1.74
C ARG A 155 9.64 -1.54 1.88
N LEU A 156 9.44 -2.18 0.74
CA LEU A 156 8.77 -3.46 0.62
C LEU A 156 9.73 -4.62 0.84
N GLN A 157 9.22 -5.65 1.49
CA GLN A 157 9.77 -7.00 1.49
C GLN A 157 8.79 -7.88 0.71
N VAL A 158 9.13 -8.25 -0.52
CA VAL A 158 8.22 -8.93 -1.43
C VAL A 158 8.47 -10.44 -1.37
N PRO A 159 7.56 -11.25 -0.79
CA PRO A 159 7.68 -12.70 -0.87
C PRO A 159 7.60 -13.14 -2.33
N LYS A 160 8.42 -14.09 -2.74
CA LYS A 160 8.43 -14.64 -4.10
C LYS A 160 8.19 -16.15 -4.06
N ARG A 161 7.40 -16.64 -5.02
CA ARG A 161 7.09 -18.05 -5.18
C ARG A 161 8.12 -18.74 -6.07
N THR A 162 9.12 -19.38 -5.48
CA THR A 162 10.22 -20.04 -6.20
C THR A 162 10.23 -21.55 -5.90
N LYS A 163 9.16 -22.26 -6.28
CA LYS A 163 9.07 -23.72 -6.06
C LYS A 163 9.88 -24.52 -7.09
N THR A 164 10.17 -23.90 -8.21
CA THR A 164 10.88 -24.50 -9.35
C THR A 164 12.00 -23.58 -9.82
N GLU A 165 13.00 -24.17 -10.47
CA GLU A 165 14.12 -23.42 -11.04
C GLU A 165 13.68 -22.35 -12.07
N PRO A 166 12.70 -22.60 -12.97
CA PRO A 166 12.20 -21.54 -13.86
C PRO A 166 11.53 -20.37 -13.12
N GLU A 167 10.79 -20.64 -12.04
CA GLU A 167 10.21 -19.56 -11.21
C GLU A 167 11.32 -18.73 -10.54
N ALA A 168 12.35 -19.40 -10.01
CA ALA A 168 13.51 -18.73 -9.44
C ALA A 168 14.30 -17.92 -10.48
N GLN A 169 14.45 -18.46 -11.69
CA GLN A 169 15.09 -17.78 -12.81
C GLN A 169 14.34 -16.48 -13.18
N SER A 170 13.01 -16.55 -13.28
CA SER A 170 12.17 -15.39 -13.60
C SER A 170 12.34 -14.24 -12.58
N VAL A 171 12.46 -14.55 -11.29
CA VAL A 171 12.73 -13.54 -10.24
C VAL A 171 14.09 -12.84 -10.46
N LEU A 172 15.09 -13.58 -10.92
CA LEU A 172 16.47 -13.09 -11.11
C LEU A 172 16.66 -12.33 -12.44
N GLU A 173 15.91 -12.67 -13.49
CA GLU A 173 15.98 -12.00 -14.80
C GLU A 173 15.68 -10.50 -14.71
N GLY A 174 14.76 -10.10 -13.83
CA GLY A 174 14.41 -8.69 -13.56
C GLY A 174 15.49 -7.90 -12.80
N MET A 175 16.63 -8.49 -12.45
CA MET A 175 17.69 -7.83 -11.67
C MET A 175 18.82 -7.23 -12.53
N GLY A 176 18.79 -7.41 -13.85
CA GLY A 176 19.85 -6.94 -14.74
C GLY A 176 21.16 -7.74 -14.63
N LEU A 177 21.07 -9.00 -14.21
CA LEU A 177 22.20 -9.93 -14.12
C LEU A 177 22.58 -10.51 -15.48
N GLU A 178 23.83 -10.96 -15.65
CA GLU A 178 24.19 -11.76 -16.82
C GLU A 178 23.48 -13.11 -16.78
N GLU A 179 23.01 -13.60 -17.94
CA GLU A 179 22.26 -14.87 -18.06
C GLU A 179 22.97 -16.05 -17.37
N SER A 180 24.30 -16.15 -17.52
CA SER A 180 25.09 -17.20 -16.86
C SER A 180 25.08 -17.14 -15.32
N VAL A 181 24.92 -15.95 -14.75
CA VAL A 181 24.80 -15.75 -13.30
C VAL A 181 23.40 -16.15 -12.83
N VAL A 182 22.37 -15.80 -13.61
CA VAL A 182 20.98 -16.22 -13.36
C VAL A 182 20.90 -17.75 -13.35
N GLU A 183 21.37 -18.42 -14.40
CA GLU A 183 21.39 -19.88 -14.50
C GLU A 183 22.15 -20.54 -13.33
N ALA A 184 23.32 -20.01 -12.97
CA ALA A 184 24.13 -20.57 -11.89
C ALA A 184 23.55 -20.36 -10.48
N THR A 185 22.56 -19.47 -10.33
CA THR A 185 21.99 -19.07 -9.04
C THR A 185 20.55 -19.53 -8.87
N ALA A 186 19.81 -19.75 -9.96
CA ALA A 186 18.41 -20.16 -9.93
C ALA A 186 18.17 -21.41 -9.06
N GLU A 187 19.03 -22.43 -9.16
CA GLU A 187 18.92 -23.64 -8.32
C GLU A 187 19.03 -23.32 -6.81
N ARG A 188 19.87 -22.35 -6.43
CA ARG A 188 20.01 -21.91 -5.03
C ARG A 188 18.89 -20.98 -4.56
N ALA A 189 18.12 -20.44 -5.50
CA ALA A 189 16.99 -19.57 -5.25
C ALA A 189 15.64 -20.32 -5.21
N VAL A 190 15.66 -21.66 -5.28
CA VAL A 190 14.46 -22.49 -5.06
C VAL A 190 14.22 -22.64 -3.56
N GLY A 191 13.07 -22.16 -3.07
CA GLY A 191 12.72 -22.27 -1.66
C GLY A 191 11.85 -21.10 -1.20
N ARG A 192 12.08 -20.64 0.04
CA ARG A 192 11.51 -19.36 0.48
C ARG A 192 12.40 -18.25 -0.05
N THR A 193 11.81 -17.37 -0.86
CA THR A 193 12.53 -16.26 -1.47
C THR A 193 11.86 -14.94 -1.11
N VAL A 194 12.67 -13.94 -0.77
CA VAL A 194 12.23 -12.57 -0.50
C VAL A 194 13.04 -11.63 -1.40
N LYS A 195 12.34 -10.79 -2.15
CA LYS A 195 12.93 -9.68 -2.91
C LYS A 195 12.73 -8.38 -2.11
N THR A 196 13.80 -7.64 -1.88
CA THR A 196 13.78 -6.35 -1.16
C THR A 196 14.69 -5.36 -1.84
N TYR A 197 14.59 -4.09 -1.44
CA TYR A 197 15.41 -2.99 -1.93
C TYR A 197 16.18 -2.38 -0.76
N LEU A 198 17.49 -2.49 -0.78
CA LEU A 198 18.37 -2.10 0.34
C LEU A 198 19.35 -1.01 -0.10
N ARG A 199 19.83 -0.19 0.83
CA ARG A 199 20.99 0.66 0.55
C ARG A 199 22.25 -0.20 0.45
N ASP A 200 23.25 0.20 -0.34
CA ASP A 200 24.48 -0.57 -0.56
C ASP A 200 25.11 -1.12 0.73
N PRO A 201 25.30 -0.32 1.81
CA PRO A 201 25.90 -0.85 3.04
C PRO A 201 25.05 -1.93 3.71
N GLN A 202 23.73 -1.81 3.66
CA GLN A 202 22.80 -2.81 4.18
C GLN A 202 22.83 -4.08 3.32
N ALA A 203 22.81 -3.93 2.00
CA ALA A 203 22.86 -5.03 1.04
C ALA A 203 24.14 -5.87 1.21
N GLU A 204 25.31 -5.22 1.30
CA GLU A 204 26.59 -5.89 1.54
C GLU A 204 26.66 -6.57 2.90
N ARG A 205 26.06 -5.97 3.94
CA ARG A 205 26.03 -6.56 5.29
C ARG A 205 25.15 -7.81 5.31
N ILE A 206 23.91 -7.70 4.82
CA ILE A 206 22.95 -8.80 4.74
C ILE A 206 23.49 -9.93 3.87
N SER A 207 24.06 -9.61 2.69
CA SER A 207 24.63 -10.63 1.80
C SER A 207 25.70 -11.46 2.50
N ARG A 208 26.68 -10.81 3.14
CA ARG A 208 27.75 -11.51 3.86
C ARG A 208 27.22 -12.34 5.03
N THR A 209 26.27 -11.82 5.79
CA THR A 209 25.70 -12.52 6.94
C THR A 209 24.89 -13.73 6.48
N PHE A 210 24.00 -13.56 5.49
CA PHE A 210 23.13 -14.65 5.05
C PHE A 210 23.89 -15.77 4.33
N GLU A 211 24.89 -15.42 3.51
CA GLU A 211 25.78 -16.41 2.90
C GLU A 211 26.61 -17.19 3.92
N ALA A 212 27.03 -16.56 5.03
CA ALA A 212 27.75 -17.24 6.10
C ALA A 212 26.87 -18.26 6.85
N ILE A 213 25.57 -17.99 6.98
CA ILE A 213 24.54 -18.91 7.51
C ILE A 213 24.23 -20.04 6.50
N GLY A 214 24.61 -19.86 5.23
CA GLY A 214 24.37 -20.80 4.14
C GLY A 214 23.10 -20.53 3.34
N GLY A 215 22.48 -19.36 3.52
CA GLY A 215 21.47 -18.84 2.60
C GLY A 215 22.09 -18.33 1.30
N SER A 216 21.25 -18.05 0.32
CA SER A 216 21.64 -17.44 -0.95
C SER A 216 21.22 -15.97 -0.95
N CYS A 217 22.13 -15.07 -1.29
CA CYS A 217 21.85 -13.66 -1.50
C CYS A 217 22.33 -13.25 -2.89
N THR A 218 21.48 -12.56 -3.64
CA THR A 218 21.83 -12.04 -4.96
C THR A 218 21.55 -10.55 -4.99
N LEU A 219 22.51 -9.77 -5.47
CA LEU A 219 22.46 -8.32 -5.53
C LEU A 219 22.43 -7.87 -6.99
N SER A 220 21.61 -6.88 -7.33
CA SER A 220 21.66 -6.25 -8.65
C SER A 220 23.00 -5.51 -8.84
N PRO A 221 23.54 -5.48 -10.07
CA PRO A 221 24.82 -4.79 -10.35
C PRO A 221 24.67 -3.26 -10.36
N THR A 222 23.44 -2.77 -10.49
CA THR A 222 23.10 -1.35 -10.53
C THR A 222 22.07 -1.00 -9.48
N GLU A 223 22.13 0.23 -8.99
CA GLU A 223 21.08 0.84 -8.18
C GLU A 223 19.81 1.11 -9.01
N THR A 224 18.67 1.04 -8.33
CA THR A 224 17.39 1.57 -8.81
C THR A 224 17.41 3.10 -8.88
N SER A 225 16.37 3.70 -9.48
CA SER A 225 16.18 5.17 -9.51
C SER A 225 16.15 5.81 -8.11
N THR A 226 15.80 5.04 -7.08
CA THR A 226 15.75 5.48 -5.67
C THR A 226 17.07 5.26 -4.92
N ARG A 227 18.15 4.87 -5.62
CA ARG A 227 19.47 4.54 -5.04
C ARG A 227 19.44 3.39 -4.03
N ARG A 228 18.67 2.35 -4.38
CA ARG A 228 18.60 1.09 -3.64
C ARG A 228 19.08 -0.05 -4.55
N ILE A 229 19.78 -1.02 -3.98
CA ILE A 229 20.15 -2.29 -4.60
C ILE A 229 18.97 -3.25 -4.47
N THR A 230 18.59 -3.87 -5.58
CA THR A 230 17.65 -4.98 -5.55
C THR A 230 18.36 -6.19 -4.97
N THR A 231 17.80 -6.76 -3.91
CA THR A 231 18.38 -7.86 -3.15
C THR A 231 17.39 -9.01 -3.09
N VAL A 232 17.81 -10.19 -3.55
CA VAL A 232 17.03 -11.43 -3.50
C VAL A 232 17.68 -12.36 -2.49
N LEU A 233 16.95 -12.66 -1.41
CA LEU A 233 17.33 -13.58 -0.35
C LEU A 233 16.58 -14.88 -0.56
N SER A 234 17.27 -16.02 -0.58
CA SER A 234 16.64 -17.35 -0.65
C SER A 234 17.24 -18.32 0.36
N GLY A 235 16.39 -19.05 1.07
CA GLY A 235 16.82 -19.98 2.11
C GLY A 235 15.65 -20.71 2.77
N THR A 236 15.97 -21.44 3.84
CA THR A 236 15.00 -22.12 4.71
C THR A 236 14.51 -21.20 5.84
N ASN A 237 13.36 -21.51 6.46
CA ASN A 237 12.85 -20.75 7.62
C ASN A 237 13.88 -20.63 8.75
N ALA A 238 14.62 -21.70 9.04
CA ALA A 238 15.66 -21.68 10.06
C ALA A 238 16.79 -20.70 9.74
N GLN A 239 17.20 -20.63 8.46
CA GLN A 239 18.25 -19.70 8.02
C GLN A 239 17.75 -18.25 8.05
N PHE A 240 16.49 -18.01 7.69
CA PHE A 240 15.89 -16.68 7.83
C PHE A 240 15.79 -16.26 9.29
N GLN A 241 15.42 -17.16 10.20
CA GLN A 241 15.39 -16.86 11.64
C GLN A 241 16.77 -16.50 12.18
N GLU A 242 17.80 -17.29 11.81
CA GLU A 242 19.18 -17.01 12.20
C GLU A 242 19.66 -15.66 11.63
N LEU A 243 19.27 -15.31 10.39
CA LEU A 243 19.56 -13.99 9.82
C LEU A 243 18.88 -12.88 10.62
N ILE A 244 17.59 -13.03 10.95
CA ILE A 244 16.82 -12.07 11.73
C ILE A 244 17.49 -11.80 13.09
N ASP A 245 17.86 -12.87 13.80
CA ASP A 245 18.50 -12.78 15.12
C ASP A 245 19.88 -12.07 15.05
N GLU A 246 20.67 -12.31 14.00
CA GLU A 246 21.96 -11.65 13.79
C GLU A 246 21.82 -10.17 13.40
N LEU A 247 20.71 -9.78 12.75
CA LEU A 247 20.47 -8.40 12.32
C LEU A 247 19.90 -7.48 13.42
N ASP A 248 19.18 -8.03 14.41
CA ASP A 248 18.52 -7.26 15.48
C ASP A 248 19.48 -6.40 16.32
N GLY A 249 20.75 -6.79 16.41
CA GLY A 249 21.79 -6.08 17.17
C GLY A 249 22.73 -5.20 16.33
N GLU A 250 22.52 -5.12 15.03
CA GLU A 250 23.46 -4.47 14.10
C GLU A 250 23.08 -3.02 13.79
N GLU A 251 24.10 -2.22 13.46
CA GLU A 251 23.91 -0.83 13.01
C GLU A 251 23.29 -0.76 11.60
N LEU A 252 23.17 0.45 11.04
CA LEU A 252 22.58 0.74 9.72
C LEU A 252 21.05 0.59 9.66
N GLY A 253 20.37 0.59 10.81
CA GLY A 253 18.92 0.36 10.88
C GLY A 253 18.53 -1.07 10.47
N LEU A 254 19.44 -2.05 10.63
CA LEU A 254 19.18 -3.44 10.27
C LEU A 254 18.14 -4.11 11.17
N ALA A 255 17.95 -3.62 12.39
CA ALA A 255 16.88 -4.04 13.30
C ALA A 255 15.46 -3.82 12.72
N HIS A 256 15.27 -2.79 11.89
CA HIS A 256 13.99 -2.64 11.20
C HIS A 256 13.86 -3.61 10.02
N VAL A 257 14.96 -3.90 9.32
CA VAL A 257 14.97 -4.93 8.26
C VAL A 257 14.61 -6.29 8.81
N SER A 258 15.17 -6.67 9.95
CA SER A 258 14.85 -7.94 10.62
C SER A 258 13.39 -7.98 11.05
N SER A 259 12.85 -6.90 11.63
CA SER A 259 11.42 -6.82 11.96
C SER A 259 10.52 -7.04 10.74
N GLN A 260 10.85 -6.44 9.59
CA GLN A 260 10.07 -6.62 8.37
C GLN A 260 10.21 -8.05 7.79
N LEU A 261 11.41 -8.62 7.84
CA LEU A 261 11.65 -10.00 7.40
C LEU A 261 10.91 -11.01 8.30
N ARG A 262 10.84 -10.74 9.61
CA ARG A 262 10.15 -11.56 10.60
C ARG A 262 8.67 -11.72 10.25
N GLY A 263 7.97 -10.62 9.95
CA GLY A 263 6.56 -10.66 9.53
C GLY A 263 6.31 -11.53 8.30
N ILE A 264 7.26 -11.60 7.37
CA ILE A 264 7.14 -12.49 6.20
C ILE A 264 7.47 -13.93 6.52
N VAL A 265 8.43 -14.19 7.42
CA VAL A 265 8.96 -15.52 7.69
C VAL A 265 8.07 -16.29 8.66
N GLU A 266 7.54 -15.62 9.67
CA GLU A 266 6.79 -16.28 10.74
C GLU A 266 5.38 -16.69 10.27
N ASP A 267 4.82 -16.06 9.22
CA ASP A 267 3.51 -16.42 8.62
C ASP A 267 2.45 -16.71 9.70
N ASP A 268 2.45 -15.88 10.74
CA ASP A 268 1.38 -15.88 11.72
C ASP A 268 0.21 -15.20 11.02
N GLY A 269 -0.68 -16.01 10.43
CA GLY A 269 -1.93 -15.52 9.84
C GLY A 269 -2.58 -14.48 10.75
N ARG A 270 -3.20 -13.46 10.16
CA ARG A 270 -3.77 -12.33 10.91
C ARG A 270 -4.60 -12.84 12.08
N GLU A 271 -4.40 -12.25 13.26
CA GLU A 271 -5.19 -12.61 14.44
C GLU A 271 -6.68 -12.40 14.13
N ASP A 272 -7.52 -13.43 14.35
CA ASP A 272 -8.97 -13.29 14.26
C ASP A 272 -9.48 -12.49 15.45
N ASP A 273 -9.56 -11.17 15.27
CA ASP A 273 -10.23 -10.25 16.20
C ASP A 273 -11.77 -10.32 16.10
N GLY A 274 -12.29 -11.12 15.16
CA GLY A 274 -13.70 -11.30 14.86
C GLY A 274 -14.39 -10.09 14.26
N ARG A 275 -13.66 -9.03 13.92
CA ARG A 275 -14.21 -7.75 13.46
C ARG A 275 -14.62 -7.79 12.00
N LEU A 276 -13.82 -8.43 11.14
CA LEU A 276 -14.01 -8.48 9.70
C LEU A 276 -14.07 -9.93 9.21
N PRO A 277 -14.92 -10.25 8.22
CA PRO A 277 -15.18 -11.64 7.85
C PRO A 277 -13.94 -12.36 7.26
N TRP A 278 -13.02 -11.61 6.65
CA TRP A 278 -11.81 -12.14 6.05
C TRP A 278 -10.68 -12.49 7.02
N ASN A 279 -10.80 -12.14 8.31
CA ASN A 279 -9.81 -12.53 9.33
C ASN A 279 -9.89 -14.03 9.67
N ARG A 280 -10.95 -14.72 9.22
CA ARG A 280 -11.12 -16.16 9.38
C ARG A 280 -10.68 -16.91 8.14
N GLU A 281 -11.27 -16.55 7.01
CA GLU A 281 -11.16 -17.27 5.74
C GLU A 281 -11.46 -16.30 4.59
N THR A 282 -11.13 -16.65 3.34
CA THR A 282 -11.49 -15.81 2.17
C THR A 282 -12.98 -15.49 2.16
N ALA A 283 -13.34 -14.22 2.29
CA ALA A 283 -14.72 -13.74 2.34
C ALA A 283 -15.31 -13.51 0.95
N VAL A 284 -16.63 -13.71 0.82
CA VAL A 284 -17.38 -13.45 -0.41
C VAL A 284 -18.08 -12.09 -0.32
N MET A 285 -17.65 -11.14 -1.15
CA MET A 285 -18.32 -9.86 -1.34
C MET A 285 -19.27 -9.93 -2.54
N GLY A 286 -20.57 -9.87 -2.28
CA GLY A 286 -21.64 -9.91 -3.27
C GLY A 286 -21.92 -8.53 -3.88
N VAL A 287 -21.94 -8.44 -5.22
CA VAL A 287 -22.17 -7.17 -5.93
C VAL A 287 -23.66 -6.86 -6.08
N LEU A 288 -24.13 -5.79 -5.44
CA LEU A 288 -25.49 -5.26 -5.54
C LEU A 288 -25.51 -3.91 -6.28
N ASN A 289 -25.75 -3.95 -7.59
CA ASN A 289 -25.86 -2.74 -8.40
C ASN A 289 -27.25 -2.11 -8.32
N VAL A 290 -27.30 -0.86 -7.84
CA VAL A 290 -28.52 -0.06 -7.66
C VAL A 290 -28.69 0.98 -8.78
N THR A 291 -28.69 0.52 -10.04
CA THR A 291 -28.80 1.42 -11.21
C THR A 291 -30.19 1.32 -11.87
N PRO A 292 -30.69 2.38 -12.52
CA PRO A 292 -32.01 2.35 -13.18
C PRO A 292 -32.16 1.23 -14.21
N ASP A 293 -31.07 0.82 -14.87
CA ASP A 293 -31.07 -0.26 -15.85
C ASP A 293 -31.08 -1.66 -15.22
N SER A 294 -30.81 -1.80 -13.91
CA SER A 294 -30.79 -3.09 -13.20
C SER A 294 -32.16 -3.50 -12.62
N PHE A 295 -33.16 -2.62 -12.69
CA PHE A 295 -34.55 -2.86 -12.25
C PHE A 295 -35.52 -2.51 -13.38
N HIS A 296 -35.75 -3.46 -14.29
CA HIS A 296 -36.72 -3.27 -15.35
C HIS A 296 -38.15 -3.44 -14.81
N ASP A 297 -39.00 -2.42 -15.05
CA ASP A 297 -40.48 -2.38 -14.98
C ASP A 297 -41.19 -1.83 -13.71
N GLY A 298 -40.48 -1.34 -12.66
CA GLY A 298 -41.07 -0.83 -11.41
C GLY A 298 -40.82 0.66 -11.08
N GLY A 299 -41.56 1.23 -10.12
CA GLY A 299 -41.29 2.56 -9.54
C GLY A 299 -40.14 2.55 -8.50
N GLU A 300 -39.81 3.71 -7.90
CA GLU A 300 -38.72 3.83 -6.89
C GLU A 300 -38.87 2.87 -5.70
N TYR A 301 -40.10 2.64 -5.23
CA TYR A 301 -40.38 1.69 -4.14
C TYR A 301 -40.14 0.24 -4.56
N ASP A 302 -40.46 -0.13 -5.80
CA ASP A 302 -40.26 -1.49 -6.30
C ASP A 302 -38.76 -1.78 -6.45
N ALA A 303 -37.96 -0.78 -6.86
CA ALA A 303 -36.51 -0.91 -6.97
C ALA A 303 -35.81 -1.10 -5.60
N LEU A 304 -36.28 -0.42 -4.55
CA LEU A 304 -35.78 -0.61 -3.18
C LEU A 304 -36.12 -2.01 -2.64
N GLU A 305 -37.37 -2.45 -2.75
CA GLU A 305 -37.80 -3.78 -2.32
C GLU A 305 -37.04 -4.88 -3.07
N ASP A 306 -36.83 -4.72 -4.39
CA ASP A 306 -36.03 -5.65 -5.19
C ASP A 306 -34.55 -5.67 -4.77
N ALA A 307 -33.96 -4.50 -4.44
CA ALA A 307 -32.57 -4.43 -3.98
C ALA A 307 -32.40 -5.16 -2.64
N VAL A 308 -33.32 -4.96 -1.70
CA VAL A 308 -33.33 -5.65 -0.40
C VAL A 308 -33.50 -7.15 -0.59
N ALA A 309 -34.48 -7.59 -1.39
CA ALA A 309 -34.69 -9.01 -1.66
C ALA A 309 -33.47 -9.68 -2.32
N ARG A 310 -32.75 -8.96 -3.21
CA ARG A 310 -31.50 -9.45 -3.80
C ARG A 310 -30.39 -9.56 -2.77
N ALA A 311 -30.26 -8.58 -1.86
CA ALA A 311 -29.29 -8.64 -0.78
C ALA A 311 -29.57 -9.86 0.12
N GLU A 312 -30.81 -10.03 0.60
CA GLU A 312 -31.21 -11.20 1.40
C GLU A 312 -30.88 -12.52 0.70
N ALA A 313 -31.16 -12.63 -0.61
CA ALA A 313 -30.80 -13.80 -1.40
C ALA A 313 -29.28 -14.03 -1.50
N MET A 314 -28.46 -12.96 -1.53
CA MET A 314 -27.00 -13.08 -1.48
C MET A 314 -26.54 -13.62 -0.11
N LEU A 315 -27.12 -13.16 1.00
CA LEU A 315 -26.81 -13.71 2.32
C LEU A 315 -27.15 -15.20 2.40
N GLU A 316 -28.35 -15.60 1.94
CA GLU A 316 -28.74 -17.01 1.89
C GLU A 316 -27.79 -17.86 1.02
N ALA A 317 -27.21 -17.24 -0.01
CA ALA A 317 -26.24 -17.85 -0.91
C ALA A 317 -24.81 -17.92 -0.33
N GLY A 318 -24.54 -17.29 0.82
CA GLY A 318 -23.23 -17.29 1.48
C GLY A 318 -22.39 -16.03 1.23
N ALA A 319 -23.00 -14.88 0.95
CA ALA A 319 -22.26 -13.61 0.95
C ALA A 319 -21.89 -13.23 2.39
N ASP A 320 -20.62 -12.89 2.59
CA ASP A 320 -20.09 -12.38 3.85
C ASP A 320 -20.10 -10.85 3.90
N ILE A 321 -20.23 -10.19 2.75
CA ILE A 321 -20.28 -8.73 2.58
C ILE A 321 -21.23 -8.42 1.42
N VAL A 322 -22.04 -7.35 1.53
CA VAL A 322 -22.85 -6.83 0.42
C VAL A 322 -22.27 -5.50 -0.05
N ASP A 323 -21.93 -5.39 -1.33
CA ASP A 323 -21.32 -4.21 -1.94
C ASP A 323 -22.32 -3.46 -2.82
N VAL A 324 -22.76 -2.30 -2.35
CA VAL A 324 -23.84 -1.50 -2.91
C VAL A 324 -23.25 -0.42 -3.83
N GLY A 325 -23.54 -0.49 -5.13
CA GLY A 325 -23.03 0.45 -6.13
C GLY A 325 -24.14 1.25 -6.82
N GLY A 326 -24.09 2.58 -6.75
CA GLY A 326 -25.04 3.49 -7.41
C GLY A 326 -24.61 3.99 -8.80
N GLU A 327 -23.33 3.83 -9.13
CA GLU A 327 -22.70 4.26 -10.39
C GLU A 327 -22.10 3.05 -11.12
N SER A 328 -22.36 2.91 -12.43
CA SER A 328 -21.72 1.86 -13.22
C SER A 328 -20.27 2.25 -13.54
N THR A 329 -19.32 1.40 -13.15
CA THR A 329 -17.88 1.56 -13.43
C THR A 329 -17.46 0.95 -14.78
N ARG A 330 -18.41 0.45 -15.57
CA ARG A 330 -18.15 -0.13 -16.90
C ARG A 330 -17.64 0.92 -17.91
N PRO A 331 -16.80 0.52 -18.88
CA PRO A 331 -16.33 1.44 -19.92
C PRO A 331 -17.47 2.13 -20.65
N GLY A 332 -17.38 3.47 -20.79
CA GLY A 332 -18.35 4.30 -21.50
C GLY A 332 -19.62 4.67 -20.73
N ALA A 333 -19.71 4.37 -19.43
CA ALA A 333 -20.80 4.86 -18.57
C ALA A 333 -20.66 6.36 -18.27
N ASP A 334 -21.77 7.09 -18.31
CA ASP A 334 -21.80 8.50 -17.95
C ASP A 334 -21.65 8.68 -16.42
N PRO A 335 -20.80 9.62 -15.96
CA PRO A 335 -20.70 9.96 -14.55
C PRO A 335 -22.04 10.35 -13.92
N VAL A 336 -22.37 9.76 -12.78
CA VAL A 336 -23.59 10.10 -12.02
C VAL A 336 -23.30 11.28 -11.07
N PRO A 337 -24.14 12.33 -11.02
CA PRO A 337 -24.00 13.40 -10.04
C PRO A 337 -24.07 12.90 -8.59
N VAL A 338 -23.33 13.52 -7.66
CA VAL A 338 -23.26 13.13 -6.24
C VAL A 338 -24.65 12.93 -5.62
N ALA A 339 -25.54 13.91 -5.76
CA ALA A 339 -26.87 13.84 -5.15
C ALA A 339 -27.69 12.65 -5.68
N GLU A 340 -27.59 12.36 -6.99
CA GLU A 340 -28.32 11.25 -7.60
C GLU A 340 -27.76 9.89 -7.18
N GLU A 341 -26.45 9.79 -6.97
CA GLU A 341 -25.84 8.56 -6.44
C GLU A 341 -26.24 8.32 -4.98
N ILE A 342 -26.25 9.37 -4.14
CA ILE A 342 -26.75 9.32 -2.76
C ILE A 342 -28.20 8.84 -2.72
N ASP A 343 -29.08 9.44 -3.55
CA ASP A 343 -30.50 9.07 -3.62
C ASP A 343 -30.72 7.60 -4.03
N ARG A 344 -29.75 6.98 -4.72
CA ARG A 344 -29.79 5.55 -5.08
C ARG A 344 -29.29 4.64 -3.96
N VAL A 345 -28.15 4.96 -3.35
CA VAL A 345 -27.46 4.03 -2.44
C VAL A 345 -27.94 4.14 -1.00
N VAL A 346 -28.19 5.35 -0.49
CA VAL A 346 -28.50 5.58 0.93
C VAL A 346 -29.78 4.84 1.37
N PRO A 347 -30.91 4.92 0.66
CA PRO A 347 -32.13 4.21 1.09
C PRO A 347 -31.95 2.68 1.13
N VAL A 348 -31.13 2.13 0.23
CA VAL A 348 -30.81 0.70 0.22
C VAL A 348 -29.95 0.37 1.44
N ILE A 349 -28.89 1.14 1.70
CA ILE A 349 -28.00 0.92 2.85
C ILE A 349 -28.78 1.02 4.17
N GLU A 350 -29.65 2.02 4.34
CA GLU A 350 -30.51 2.16 5.53
C GLU A 350 -31.42 0.93 5.73
N ALA A 351 -31.98 0.38 4.65
CA ALA A 351 -32.83 -0.80 4.70
C ALA A 351 -32.04 -2.09 5.00
N LEU A 352 -30.74 -2.10 4.72
CA LEU A 352 -29.81 -3.21 4.91
C LEU A 352 -28.99 -3.11 6.21
N ALA A 353 -29.07 -2.00 6.94
CA ALA A 353 -28.24 -1.72 8.12
C ALA A 353 -28.43 -2.74 9.28
N ASP A 354 -29.57 -3.42 9.34
CA ASP A 354 -29.87 -4.45 10.34
C ASP A 354 -29.42 -5.87 9.91
N LEU A 355 -28.78 -6.03 8.76
CA LEU A 355 -28.25 -7.32 8.33
C LEU A 355 -27.07 -7.77 9.19
N GLU A 356 -26.85 -9.08 9.26
CA GLU A 356 -25.77 -9.69 10.05
C GLU A 356 -24.38 -9.59 9.38
N VAL A 357 -24.30 -8.99 8.19
CA VAL A 357 -23.07 -8.85 7.40
C VAL A 357 -22.77 -7.38 7.14
N PRO A 358 -21.48 -6.98 7.11
CA PRO A 358 -21.10 -5.61 6.83
C PRO A 358 -21.54 -5.17 5.44
N ILE A 359 -21.95 -3.91 5.33
CA ILE A 359 -22.35 -3.28 4.08
C ILE A 359 -21.19 -2.42 3.55
N SER A 360 -20.82 -2.65 2.30
CA SER A 360 -19.86 -1.88 1.53
C SER A 360 -20.57 -0.92 0.57
N VAL A 361 -20.03 0.27 0.38
CA VAL A 361 -20.44 1.20 -0.68
C VAL A 361 -19.38 1.27 -1.77
N ASP A 362 -19.73 0.93 -3.01
CA ASP A 362 -18.88 1.08 -4.20
C ASP A 362 -19.04 2.49 -4.76
N THR A 363 -18.12 3.39 -4.39
CA THR A 363 -18.12 4.77 -4.86
C THR A 363 -16.71 5.37 -4.90
N ARG A 364 -16.54 6.32 -5.81
CA ARG A 364 -15.31 7.12 -5.99
C ARG A 364 -15.41 8.54 -5.45
N LYS A 365 -16.53 8.88 -4.80
CA LYS A 365 -16.87 10.24 -4.39
C LYS A 365 -16.93 10.31 -2.86
N ALA A 366 -16.07 11.11 -2.24
CA ALA A 366 -16.00 11.17 -0.77
C ALA A 366 -17.34 11.58 -0.13
N ALA A 367 -18.08 12.49 -0.77
CA ALA A 367 -19.41 12.91 -0.29
C ALA A 367 -20.49 11.81 -0.35
N VAL A 368 -20.36 10.84 -1.26
CA VAL A 368 -21.27 9.69 -1.32
C VAL A 368 -20.88 8.68 -0.26
N ALA A 369 -19.57 8.43 -0.08
CA ALA A 369 -19.06 7.58 0.97
C ALA A 369 -19.49 8.09 2.36
N ASP A 370 -19.33 9.39 2.62
CA ASP A 370 -19.73 10.03 3.88
C ASP A 370 -21.22 9.79 4.20
N ALA A 371 -22.11 10.05 3.23
CA ALA A 371 -23.55 9.83 3.39
C ALA A 371 -23.91 8.33 3.57
N ALA A 372 -23.20 7.44 2.87
CA ALA A 372 -23.39 5.99 2.99
C ALA A 372 -22.93 5.45 4.36
N LEU A 373 -21.83 5.97 4.90
CA LEU A 373 -21.33 5.62 6.24
C LEU A 373 -22.29 6.15 7.32
N GLU A 374 -22.80 7.37 7.18
CA GLU A 374 -23.87 7.90 8.06
C GLU A 374 -25.14 7.03 8.04
N ALA A 375 -25.43 6.40 6.90
CA ALA A 375 -26.58 5.52 6.71
C ALA A 375 -26.38 4.09 7.26
N GLY A 376 -25.15 3.71 7.62
CA GLY A 376 -24.83 2.41 8.21
C GLY A 376 -23.89 1.51 7.40
N ALA A 377 -23.28 2.01 6.32
CA ALA A 377 -22.17 1.28 5.68
C ALA A 377 -20.95 1.23 6.62
N GLU A 378 -20.15 0.18 6.50
CA GLU A 378 -18.93 -0.04 7.31
C GLU A 378 -17.66 -0.08 6.44
N ILE A 379 -17.83 -0.28 5.13
CA ILE A 379 -16.74 -0.42 4.16
C ILE A 379 -16.96 0.58 3.03
N VAL A 380 -15.90 1.26 2.61
CA VAL A 380 -15.87 2.08 1.40
C VAL A 380 -15.02 1.37 0.35
N ASN A 381 -15.62 0.96 -0.75
CA ASN A 381 -14.92 0.36 -1.88
C ASN A 381 -14.60 1.42 -2.94
N ASP A 382 -13.40 2.00 -2.86
CA ASP A 382 -12.94 3.04 -3.78
C ASP A 382 -12.14 2.44 -4.95
N VAL A 383 -12.86 2.12 -6.03
CA VAL A 383 -12.29 1.61 -7.28
C VAL A 383 -11.40 2.64 -8.02
N SER A 384 -11.39 3.91 -7.58
CA SER A 384 -10.54 4.95 -8.15
C SER A 384 -9.16 5.04 -7.51
N GLY A 385 -8.95 4.37 -6.36
CA GLY A 385 -7.67 4.36 -5.67
C GLY A 385 -7.29 5.71 -5.06
N LEU A 386 -8.23 6.34 -4.34
CA LEU A 386 -8.08 7.67 -3.73
C LEU A 386 -7.95 8.79 -4.78
N GLU A 387 -8.69 8.70 -5.88
CA GLU A 387 -8.77 9.80 -6.84
C GLU A 387 -9.34 11.07 -6.19
N ASP A 388 -10.34 10.91 -5.31
CA ASP A 388 -10.81 11.96 -4.42
C ASP A 388 -9.95 12.00 -3.14
N PRO A 389 -9.11 13.04 -2.94
CA PRO A 389 -8.18 13.09 -1.80
C PRO A 389 -8.89 13.13 -0.43
N GLU A 390 -10.17 13.50 -0.40
CA GLU A 390 -10.98 13.53 0.83
C GLU A 390 -11.42 12.13 1.28
N MET A 391 -11.45 11.15 0.37
CA MET A 391 -11.96 9.79 0.64
C MET A 391 -11.29 9.12 1.84
N ARG A 392 -9.95 9.22 1.93
CA ARG A 392 -9.17 8.66 3.04
C ARG A 392 -9.47 9.32 4.39
N PHE A 393 -9.85 10.60 4.41
CA PHE A 393 -10.20 11.30 5.64
C PHE A 393 -11.62 10.93 6.07
N VAL A 394 -12.56 10.86 5.12
CA VAL A 394 -13.92 10.35 5.38
C VAL A 394 -13.87 8.95 5.97
N ALA A 395 -13.12 8.02 5.36
CA ALA A 395 -12.99 6.68 5.89
C ALA A 395 -12.38 6.66 7.31
N ALA A 396 -11.37 7.49 7.58
CA ALA A 396 -10.77 7.59 8.91
C ALA A 396 -11.71 8.18 9.96
N ASP A 397 -12.45 9.24 9.62
CA ASP A 397 -13.36 9.96 10.53
C ASP A 397 -14.55 9.07 10.97
N HIS A 398 -14.96 8.14 10.11
CA HIS A 398 -16.03 7.17 10.37
C HIS A 398 -15.54 5.82 10.87
N ASP A 399 -14.24 5.66 11.12
CA ASP A 399 -13.69 4.36 11.52
C ASP A 399 -14.01 3.23 10.50
N ALA A 400 -14.17 3.57 9.23
CA ALA A 400 -14.56 2.64 8.17
C ALA A 400 -13.34 1.86 7.62
N THR A 401 -13.61 0.67 7.08
CA THR A 401 -12.63 -0.03 6.24
C THR A 401 -12.60 0.59 4.85
N LEU A 402 -11.42 0.80 4.29
CA LEU A 402 -11.23 1.37 2.96
C LEU A 402 -10.62 0.34 2.01
N VAL A 403 -11.30 0.04 0.91
CA VAL A 403 -10.73 -0.72 -0.20
C VAL A 403 -10.10 0.23 -1.21
N ILE A 404 -8.82 0.02 -1.51
CA ILE A 404 -8.02 0.81 -2.45
C ILE A 404 -7.71 -0.07 -3.65
N THR A 405 -8.30 0.27 -4.80
CA THR A 405 -8.03 -0.45 -6.05
C THR A 405 -6.92 0.23 -6.85
N HIS A 406 -5.96 -0.55 -7.35
CA HIS A 406 -5.02 -0.04 -8.34
C HIS A 406 -5.72 0.14 -9.70
N SER A 407 -6.03 1.38 -10.05
CA SER A 407 -6.64 1.76 -11.32
C SER A 407 -5.79 2.79 -12.07
N LEU A 408 -5.62 2.59 -13.38
CA LEU A 408 -4.98 3.61 -14.25
C LEU A 408 -5.91 4.77 -14.58
N ASP A 409 -7.20 4.49 -14.70
CA ASP A 409 -8.30 5.43 -14.94
C ASP A 409 -9.61 4.82 -14.45
N THR A 410 -10.44 5.65 -13.82
CA THR A 410 -11.79 5.27 -13.40
C THR A 410 -12.80 6.36 -13.83
N PRO A 411 -13.76 6.10 -14.74
CA PRO A 411 -14.00 4.83 -15.45
C PRO A 411 -12.84 4.42 -16.38
N VAL A 412 -12.73 3.11 -16.66
CA VAL A 412 -11.65 2.56 -17.50
C VAL A 412 -11.69 3.17 -18.90
N ASP A 413 -10.59 3.81 -19.31
CA ASP A 413 -10.35 4.25 -20.69
C ASP A 413 -9.77 3.11 -21.53
N PRO A 414 -10.52 2.55 -22.50
CA PRO A 414 -10.04 1.44 -23.33
C PRO A 414 -8.92 1.82 -24.31
N ASP A 415 -8.72 3.11 -24.59
CA ASP A 415 -7.70 3.60 -25.53
C ASP A 415 -6.34 3.86 -24.84
N ARG A 416 -6.31 3.88 -23.50
CA ARG A 416 -5.08 4.09 -22.73
C ARG A 416 -4.40 2.75 -22.42
N THR A 417 -3.27 2.52 -23.08
CA THR A 417 -2.38 1.39 -22.77
C THR A 417 -1.14 1.88 -22.05
N VAL A 418 -0.90 1.39 -20.84
CA VAL A 418 0.39 1.53 -20.15
C VAL A 418 1.16 0.24 -20.37
N ALA A 419 2.42 0.35 -20.77
CA ALA A 419 3.31 -0.81 -20.82
C ALA A 419 3.97 -0.94 -19.45
N TYR A 420 3.77 -2.09 -18.82
CA TYR A 420 4.48 -2.48 -17.61
C TYR A 420 5.74 -3.25 -18.01
N ASP A 421 6.85 -2.99 -17.33
CA ASP A 421 8.03 -3.88 -17.39
C ASP A 421 7.76 -5.13 -16.53
N ASP A 422 7.16 -4.94 -15.36
CA ASP A 422 6.61 -5.99 -14.50
C ASP A 422 5.32 -5.46 -13.83
N VAL A 423 4.16 -5.93 -14.31
CA VAL A 423 2.86 -5.42 -13.86
C VAL A 423 2.62 -5.65 -12.36
N VAL A 424 3.17 -6.72 -11.78
CA VAL A 424 2.93 -7.05 -10.38
C VAL A 424 3.77 -6.15 -9.49
N GLU A 425 5.06 -5.98 -9.80
CA GLU A 425 5.95 -5.13 -9.02
C GLU A 425 5.54 -3.66 -9.06
N GLU A 426 5.13 -3.17 -10.23
CA GLU A 426 4.65 -1.79 -10.38
C GLU A 426 3.34 -1.58 -9.61
N VAL A 427 2.38 -2.51 -9.71
CA VAL A 427 1.11 -2.42 -8.97
C VAL A 427 1.32 -2.46 -7.46
N VAL A 428 2.20 -3.34 -6.96
CA VAL A 428 2.54 -3.39 -5.52
C VAL A 428 3.19 -2.07 -5.07
N TYR A 429 4.10 -1.51 -5.87
CA TYR A 429 4.73 -0.23 -5.55
C TYR A 429 3.73 0.93 -5.48
N ASP A 430 2.84 1.04 -6.48
CA ASP A 430 1.84 2.09 -6.56
C ASP A 430 0.80 1.98 -5.43
N LEU A 431 0.38 0.76 -5.08
CA LEU A 431 -0.47 0.51 -3.92
C LEU A 431 0.23 0.86 -2.61
N GLN A 432 1.53 0.56 -2.45
CA GLN A 432 2.28 0.92 -1.24
C GLN A 432 2.26 2.44 -0.98
N GLU A 433 2.42 3.25 -2.02
CA GLU A 433 2.34 4.71 -1.89
C GLU A 433 0.92 5.17 -1.53
N THR A 434 -0.11 4.49 -2.05
CA THR A 434 -1.51 4.81 -1.77
C THR A 434 -1.93 4.38 -0.35
N VAL A 435 -1.45 3.22 0.13
CA VAL A 435 -1.58 2.76 1.52
C VAL A 435 -0.95 3.78 2.47
N LEU A 436 0.26 4.26 2.18
CA LEU A 436 0.90 5.30 2.99
C LEU A 436 0.07 6.60 3.05
N LEU A 437 -0.68 6.94 2.00
CA LEU A 437 -1.59 8.08 2.03
C LEU A 437 -2.80 7.82 2.96
N ALA A 438 -3.35 6.61 2.95
CA ALA A 438 -4.44 6.22 3.85
C ALA A 438 -3.97 6.17 5.31
N GLU A 439 -2.80 5.59 5.60
CA GLU A 439 -2.20 5.57 6.95
C GLU A 439 -2.04 6.98 7.53
N ARG A 440 -1.65 7.94 6.69
CA ARG A 440 -1.56 9.36 7.09
C ARG A 440 -2.87 9.99 7.48
N ALA A 441 -3.98 9.57 6.86
CA ALA A 441 -5.31 10.02 7.25
C ALA A 441 -5.75 9.44 8.60
N GLY A 442 -5.08 8.40 9.09
CA GLY A 442 -5.33 7.77 10.38
C GLY A 442 -5.87 6.34 10.28
N LEU A 443 -5.87 5.76 9.08
CA LEU A 443 -6.30 4.38 8.87
C LEU A 443 -5.17 3.41 9.23
N GLU A 444 -5.49 2.39 10.02
CA GLU A 444 -4.57 1.28 10.28
C GLU A 444 -4.61 0.29 9.10
N ARG A 445 -3.52 -0.46 8.87
CA ARG A 445 -3.41 -1.37 7.70
C ARG A 445 -4.43 -2.51 7.71
N ASP A 446 -4.87 -2.94 8.88
CA ASP A 446 -5.96 -3.92 9.04
C ASP A 446 -7.33 -3.39 8.56
N ARG A 447 -7.47 -2.05 8.45
CA ARG A 447 -8.64 -1.37 7.85
C ARG A 447 -8.42 -0.92 6.41
N ILE A 448 -7.31 -1.26 5.79
CA ILE A 448 -7.03 -0.96 4.39
C ILE A 448 -7.01 -2.26 3.61
N VAL A 449 -7.96 -2.47 2.71
CA VAL A 449 -7.98 -3.60 1.79
C VAL A 449 -7.39 -3.14 0.45
N VAL A 450 -6.49 -3.90 -0.14
CA VAL A 450 -5.88 -3.59 -1.45
C VAL A 450 -6.46 -4.49 -2.54
N ASP A 451 -6.87 -3.92 -3.67
CA ASP A 451 -7.28 -4.66 -4.87
C ASP A 451 -6.27 -4.41 -6.00
N PRO A 452 -5.62 -5.46 -6.57
CA PRO A 452 -4.72 -5.34 -7.71
C PRO A 452 -5.34 -4.70 -8.97
N GLY A 453 -6.67 -4.60 -9.03
CA GLY A 453 -7.41 -3.89 -10.06
C GLY A 453 -7.45 -4.67 -11.37
N PHE A 454 -7.94 -5.90 -11.34
CA PHE A 454 -8.13 -6.73 -12.54
C PHE A 454 -9.01 -6.00 -13.56
N GLY A 455 -8.57 -5.87 -14.80
CA GLY A 455 -9.32 -5.18 -15.87
C GLY A 455 -9.42 -3.65 -15.74
N PHE A 456 -8.77 -3.02 -14.74
CA PHE A 456 -8.68 -1.57 -14.60
C PHE A 456 -7.40 -1.06 -15.29
N GLY A 457 -7.47 -0.94 -16.61
CA GLY A 457 -6.34 -0.54 -17.46
C GLY A 457 -5.31 -1.64 -17.71
N LYS A 458 -5.62 -2.88 -17.32
CA LYS A 458 -4.77 -4.06 -17.49
C LYS A 458 -5.37 -5.01 -18.52
N ASN A 459 -4.53 -5.52 -19.40
CA ASN A 459 -4.93 -6.50 -20.40
C ASN A 459 -5.11 -7.89 -19.76
N ALA A 460 -5.62 -8.84 -20.56
CA ALA A 460 -5.93 -10.18 -20.05
C ALA A 460 -4.70 -10.95 -19.58
N GLU A 461 -3.53 -10.78 -20.22
CA GLU A 461 -2.28 -11.46 -19.83
C GLU A 461 -1.78 -10.92 -18.49
N GLU A 462 -1.77 -9.60 -18.33
CA GLU A 462 -1.42 -8.91 -17.09
C GLU A 462 -2.35 -9.33 -15.93
N CYS A 463 -3.66 -9.49 -16.18
CA CYS A 463 -4.58 -9.99 -15.18
C CYS A 463 -4.23 -11.42 -14.72
N PHE A 464 -3.85 -12.31 -15.64
CA PHE A 464 -3.43 -13.65 -15.26
C PHE A 464 -2.07 -13.66 -14.55
N GLU A 465 -1.18 -12.73 -14.87
CA GLU A 465 0.08 -12.55 -14.15
C GLU A 465 -0.15 -12.10 -12.70
N LEU A 466 -1.01 -11.10 -12.48
CA LEU A 466 -1.42 -10.66 -11.15
C LEU A 466 -2.01 -11.81 -10.33
N LEU A 467 -2.88 -12.63 -10.94
CA LEU A 467 -3.41 -13.82 -10.27
C LEU A 467 -2.30 -14.83 -9.96
N SER A 468 -1.33 -15.01 -10.86
CA SER A 468 -0.20 -15.94 -10.69
C SER A 468 0.70 -15.59 -9.52
N ARG A 469 0.83 -14.30 -9.23
CA ARG A 469 1.77 -13.73 -8.25
C ARG A 469 1.02 -12.96 -7.16
N LEU A 470 -0.22 -13.36 -6.87
CA LEU A 470 -1.09 -12.69 -5.89
C LEU A 470 -0.48 -12.68 -4.48
N ASP A 471 0.32 -13.68 -4.14
CA ASP A 471 1.03 -13.80 -2.87
C ASP A 471 2.06 -12.68 -2.65
N GLU A 472 2.54 -12.02 -3.71
CA GLU A 472 3.45 -10.87 -3.61
C GLU A 472 2.78 -9.65 -2.94
N PHE A 473 1.45 -9.53 -3.00
CA PHE A 473 0.70 -8.43 -2.39
C PHE A 473 0.71 -8.46 -0.86
N ARG A 474 1.07 -9.59 -0.25
CA ARG A 474 1.32 -9.67 1.21
C ARG A 474 2.42 -8.71 1.67
N ALA A 475 3.30 -8.27 0.76
CA ALA A 475 4.30 -7.24 1.03
C ALA A 475 3.72 -5.92 1.55
N LEU A 476 2.44 -5.65 1.25
CA LEU A 476 1.72 -4.46 1.66
C LEU A 476 1.18 -4.54 3.09
N ASP A 477 1.18 -5.74 3.70
CA ASP A 477 0.64 -5.98 5.04
C ASP A 477 -0.83 -5.53 5.20
N CYS A 478 -1.59 -5.62 4.11
CA CYS A 478 -2.99 -5.20 3.98
C CYS A 478 -3.84 -6.36 3.45
N PRO A 479 -5.12 -6.53 3.84
CA PRO A 479 -5.96 -7.54 3.21
C PRO A 479 -6.06 -7.39 1.70
N VAL A 480 -6.07 -8.50 0.97
CA VAL A 480 -6.08 -8.49 -0.50
C VAL A 480 -7.46 -8.89 -1.03
N MET A 481 -8.09 -7.98 -1.77
CA MET A 481 -9.32 -8.26 -2.51
C MET A 481 -9.04 -8.60 -3.97
N VAL A 482 -9.80 -9.53 -4.54
CA VAL A 482 -9.78 -9.83 -5.97
C VAL A 482 -11.18 -9.66 -6.56
N GLY A 483 -11.38 -8.58 -7.33
CA GLY A 483 -12.56 -8.41 -8.17
C GLY A 483 -12.35 -8.92 -9.59
N HIS A 484 -12.69 -10.17 -9.91
CA HIS A 484 -12.48 -10.78 -11.24
C HIS A 484 -13.78 -11.13 -11.98
N SER A 485 -14.93 -11.10 -11.30
CA SER A 485 -16.19 -11.65 -11.78
C SER A 485 -16.64 -11.07 -13.13
N HIS A 486 -16.86 -11.95 -14.11
CA HIS A 486 -17.28 -11.65 -15.49
C HIS A 486 -16.39 -10.67 -16.28
N LYS A 487 -15.15 -10.40 -15.84
CA LYS A 487 -14.24 -9.45 -16.50
C LYS A 487 -13.70 -9.94 -17.85
N SER A 488 -13.19 -9.00 -18.65
CA SER A 488 -12.62 -9.25 -19.99
C SER A 488 -11.39 -10.15 -19.99
N MET A 489 -10.72 -10.33 -18.85
CA MET A 489 -9.56 -11.23 -18.74
C MET A 489 -9.82 -12.64 -19.30
N PHE A 490 -11.07 -13.13 -19.23
CA PHE A 490 -11.43 -14.46 -19.70
C PHE A 490 -11.40 -14.63 -21.22
N GLU A 491 -11.22 -13.55 -21.99
CA GLU A 491 -10.93 -13.61 -23.41
C GLU A 491 -9.64 -14.41 -23.68
N ARG A 492 -8.66 -14.37 -22.77
CA ARG A 492 -7.40 -15.14 -22.88
C ARG A 492 -7.61 -16.65 -22.90
N VAL A 493 -8.70 -17.13 -22.30
CA VAL A 493 -9.09 -18.54 -22.27
C VAL A 493 -10.24 -18.85 -23.23
N GLY A 494 -10.58 -17.92 -24.12
CA GLY A 494 -11.56 -18.10 -25.19
C GLY A 494 -13.01 -18.05 -24.73
N CYS A 495 -13.32 -17.37 -23.62
CA CYS A 495 -14.68 -17.22 -23.12
C CYS A 495 -15.28 -15.85 -23.51
N GLU A 496 -16.38 -15.90 -24.25
CA GLU A 496 -17.14 -14.72 -24.67
C GLU A 496 -17.98 -14.14 -23.51
N PRO A 497 -18.45 -12.88 -23.60
CA PRO A 497 -19.40 -12.32 -22.65
C PRO A 497 -20.64 -13.23 -22.48
N GLY A 498 -21.01 -13.52 -21.23
CA GLY A 498 -22.11 -14.44 -20.89
C GLY A 498 -21.68 -15.89 -20.62
N GLU A 499 -20.47 -16.29 -21.03
CA GLU A 499 -19.91 -17.63 -20.77
C GLU A 499 -18.85 -17.61 -19.66
N ARG A 500 -18.80 -16.53 -18.87
CA ARG A 500 -17.70 -16.23 -17.94
C ARG A 500 -17.90 -16.77 -16.52
N LEU A 501 -19.03 -17.41 -16.22
CA LEU A 501 -19.27 -18.01 -14.90
C LEU A 501 -18.27 -19.16 -14.58
N PRO A 502 -18.10 -20.20 -15.42
CA PRO A 502 -17.13 -21.25 -15.14
C PRO A 502 -15.69 -20.76 -14.91
N PRO A 503 -15.10 -19.88 -15.75
CA PRO A 503 -13.77 -19.37 -15.49
C PRO A 503 -13.72 -18.40 -14.29
N THR A 504 -14.82 -17.70 -13.94
CA THR A 504 -14.92 -16.91 -12.70
C THR A 504 -14.77 -17.81 -11.47
N ILE A 505 -15.49 -18.93 -11.43
CA ILE A 505 -15.40 -19.92 -10.34
C ILE A 505 -13.98 -20.48 -10.23
N ALA A 506 -13.34 -20.78 -11.36
CA ALA A 506 -11.97 -21.28 -11.38
C ALA A 506 -10.97 -20.26 -10.81
N VAL A 507 -11.10 -18.98 -11.17
CA VAL A 507 -10.25 -17.91 -10.62
C VAL A 507 -10.54 -17.68 -9.14
N THR A 508 -11.80 -17.77 -8.69
CA THR A 508 -12.14 -17.68 -7.26
C THR A 508 -11.39 -18.72 -6.44
N ALA A 509 -11.39 -19.99 -6.87
CA ALA A 509 -10.65 -21.05 -6.19
C ALA A 509 -9.14 -20.79 -6.18
N MET A 510 -8.57 -20.32 -7.30
CA MET A 510 -7.15 -19.97 -7.37
C MET A 510 -6.78 -18.78 -6.50
N ALA A 511 -7.63 -17.75 -6.44
CA ALA A 511 -7.41 -16.57 -5.63
C ALA A 511 -7.42 -16.92 -4.14
N ALA A 512 -8.40 -17.71 -3.68
CA ALA A 512 -8.46 -18.22 -2.32
C ALA A 512 -7.22 -19.05 -1.95
N GLU A 513 -6.80 -20.01 -2.79
CA GLU A 513 -5.59 -20.82 -2.57
C GLU A 513 -4.30 -19.96 -2.51
N ARG A 514 -4.30 -18.81 -3.19
CA ARG A 514 -3.15 -17.90 -3.26
C ARG A 514 -3.20 -16.78 -2.22
N GLY A 515 -4.15 -16.83 -1.29
CA GLY A 515 -4.23 -15.91 -0.16
C GLY A 515 -5.00 -14.63 -0.42
N ALA A 516 -5.98 -14.64 -1.33
CA ALA A 516 -6.99 -13.58 -1.35
C ALA A 516 -7.80 -13.61 -0.04
N ASP A 517 -7.92 -12.47 0.61
CA ASP A 517 -8.74 -12.26 1.80
C ASP A 517 -10.21 -12.05 1.42
N VAL A 518 -10.47 -11.41 0.29
CA VAL A 518 -11.83 -11.13 -0.21
C VAL A 518 -11.92 -11.43 -1.70
N VAL A 519 -13.01 -12.05 -2.16
CA VAL A 519 -13.37 -12.10 -3.58
C VAL A 519 -14.67 -11.32 -3.83
N ARG A 520 -14.66 -10.47 -4.86
CA ARG A 520 -15.82 -9.66 -5.23
C ARG A 520 -16.53 -10.24 -6.46
N VAL A 521 -17.76 -10.73 -6.28
CA VAL A 521 -18.45 -11.58 -7.26
C VAL A 521 -19.94 -11.26 -7.43
N HIS A 522 -20.47 -11.53 -8.63
CA HIS A 522 -21.90 -11.42 -8.91
C HIS A 522 -22.66 -12.71 -8.52
N ASP A 523 -22.14 -13.88 -8.88
CA ASP A 523 -22.77 -15.18 -8.63
C ASP A 523 -22.30 -15.76 -7.30
N VAL A 524 -22.90 -15.29 -6.20
CA VAL A 524 -22.45 -15.60 -4.83
C VAL A 524 -22.43 -17.11 -4.55
N ALA A 525 -23.53 -17.82 -4.81
CA ALA A 525 -23.69 -19.23 -4.44
C ALA A 525 -22.60 -20.14 -5.04
N GLU A 526 -22.27 -19.93 -6.32
CA GLU A 526 -21.26 -20.71 -7.03
C GLU A 526 -19.84 -20.41 -6.53
N ASN A 527 -19.55 -19.16 -6.17
CA ASN A 527 -18.23 -18.73 -5.72
C ASN A 527 -18.00 -19.07 -4.25
N ASP A 528 -19.01 -18.95 -3.39
CA ASP A 528 -19.00 -19.50 -2.02
C ASP A 528 -18.76 -21.01 -2.05
N ALA A 529 -19.45 -21.75 -2.92
CA ALA A 529 -19.21 -23.19 -3.08
C ALA A 529 -17.76 -23.50 -3.48
N ALA A 530 -17.13 -22.66 -4.31
CA ALA A 530 -15.73 -22.81 -4.68
C ALA A 530 -14.80 -22.58 -3.49
N ILE A 531 -15.03 -21.52 -2.72
CA ILE A 531 -14.25 -21.19 -1.52
C ILE A 531 -14.40 -22.30 -0.47
N ARG A 532 -15.62 -22.75 -0.17
CA ARG A 532 -15.84 -23.89 0.75
C ARG A 532 -15.17 -25.17 0.27
N THR A 533 -15.04 -25.36 -1.05
CA THR A 533 -14.30 -26.50 -1.61
C THR A 533 -12.80 -26.40 -1.35
N VAL A 534 -12.21 -25.20 -1.47
CA VAL A 534 -10.81 -24.93 -1.11
C VAL A 534 -10.62 -25.14 0.40
N ARG A 535 -11.45 -24.55 1.25
CA ARG A 535 -11.38 -24.70 2.72
C ARG A 535 -11.37 -26.17 3.17
N ALA A 536 -12.19 -27.01 2.54
CA ALA A 536 -12.22 -28.44 2.83
C ALA A 536 -10.89 -29.19 2.58
N THR A 537 -9.90 -28.57 1.92
CA THR A 537 -8.55 -29.14 1.78
C THR A 537 -7.64 -28.87 2.98
N ASP A 538 -7.96 -27.87 3.79
CA ASP A 538 -7.14 -27.38 4.91
C ASP A 538 -7.55 -28.00 6.26
N ASP A 539 -8.74 -28.61 6.35
CA ASP A 539 -9.27 -29.38 7.48
C ASP A 539 -8.51 -30.71 7.77
N ARG A 540 -7.17 -30.67 7.89
CA ARG A 540 -6.30 -31.86 8.06
C ARG A 540 -5.92 -32.18 9.50
#